data_AF-A0A2U8QST3-F1
#
_entry.id   AF-A0A2U8QST3-F1
#
_cell.length_a   1.000
_cell.length_b   1.000
_cell.length_c   1.000
_cell.angle_alpha   90.00
_cell.angle_beta   90.00
_cell.angle_gamma   90.00
#
_symmetry.space_group_name_H-M   'P 1'
#
loop_
_entity.id
_entity.type
_entity.pdbx_description
1 polymer ?
#
loop_
_entity_poly.entity_id
_entity_poly.type
_entity_poly.pdbx_seq_one_letter_code
_entity_poly.pdbx_strand_id
1 'polypeptide(L)'
;MVILQFEYTFNNKAFTEKYCINKDKPELKCNGKCHLAKIAKENQKENAEKQFFLDIEITFFQNIEKTFAFFNPYLILKKTFWNCPDLYSLTTLTELDHPPQFSF
;
A
#
# COMPACT_ATOMS: atom_id res chain seq x y z
N MET A 1 8.50 4.84 15.40
CA MET A 1 9.17 3.56 15.06
C MET A 1 9.13 3.24 13.55
N VAL A 2 8.04 3.54 12.82
CA VAL A 2 7.85 3.17 11.39
C VAL A 2 8.88 3.78 10.42
N ILE A 3 9.31 5.02 10.66
CA ILE A 3 10.22 5.76 9.76
C ILE A 3 11.57 5.05 9.61
N LEU A 4 12.16 4.57 10.71
CA LEU A 4 13.46 3.88 10.69
C LEU A 4 13.40 2.54 9.95
N GLN A 5 12.24 1.87 10.01
CA GLN A 5 12.04 0.60 9.32
C GLN A 5 11.87 0.81 7.81
N PHE A 6 11.22 1.91 7.41
CA PHE A 6 11.16 2.35 6.02
C PHE A 6 12.55 2.73 5.48
N GLU A 7 13.34 3.51 6.23
CA GLU A 7 14.71 3.85 5.82
C GLU A 7 15.59 2.60 5.65
N TYR A 8 15.45 1.62 6.55
CA TYR A 8 16.18 0.35 6.47
C TYR A 8 15.85 -0.45 5.20
N THR A 9 14.58 -0.51 4.78
CA THR A 9 14.16 -1.28 3.61
C THR A 9 14.39 -0.52 2.30
N PHE A 10 14.16 0.79 2.30
CA PHE A 10 14.30 1.64 1.12
C PHE A 10 15.77 1.91 0.76
N ASN A 11 16.61 2.20 1.77
CA ASN A 11 18.04 2.45 1.55
C ASN A 11 18.90 1.86 2.68
N ASN A 12 19.09 0.53 2.62
CA ASN A 12 19.88 -0.18 3.61
C ASN A 12 21.35 0.29 3.70
N LYS A 13 21.95 0.75 2.59
CA LYS A 13 23.34 1.24 2.59
C LYS A 13 23.47 2.50 3.45
N ALA A 14 22.68 3.54 3.16
CA ALA A 14 22.68 4.77 3.94
C ALA A 14 22.26 4.53 5.39
N PHE A 15 21.31 3.62 5.61
CA PHE A 15 20.92 3.22 6.96
C PHE A 15 22.07 2.55 7.72
N THR A 16 22.79 1.61 7.09
CA THR A 16 23.93 0.92 7.71
C THR A 16 25.06 1.90 8.00
N GLU A 17 25.33 2.84 7.09
CA GLU A 17 26.33 3.88 7.29
C GLU A 17 25.96 4.84 8.43
N LYS A 18 24.67 5.12 8.66
CA LYS A 18 24.26 6.01 9.76
C LYS A 18 24.16 5.28 11.10
N TYR A 19 23.58 4.09 11.13
CA TYR A 19 23.11 3.47 12.38
C TYR A 19 23.83 2.17 12.79
N CYS A 20 24.59 1.52 11.90
CA CYS A 20 25.28 0.27 12.24
C CYS A 20 26.52 0.54 13.09
N ILE A 21 26.72 -0.22 14.17
CA ILE A 21 27.94 -0.15 14.99
C ILE A 21 29.06 -1.08 14.50
N ASN A 22 28.71 -2.13 13.74
CA ASN A 22 29.65 -3.17 13.28
C ASN A 22 30.15 -2.89 11.85
N LYS A 23 30.43 -1.62 11.52
CA LYS A 23 30.90 -1.24 10.18
C LYS A 23 32.27 -1.82 9.86
N ASP A 24 33.11 -1.92 10.89
CA ASP A 24 34.49 -2.42 10.78
C ASP A 24 34.58 -3.95 10.72
N LYS A 25 33.43 -4.65 10.84
CA LYS A 25 33.33 -6.11 10.84
C LYS A 25 32.33 -6.60 9.77
N PRO A 26 32.63 -6.41 8.48
CA PRO A 26 31.74 -6.81 7.39
C PRO A 26 31.45 -8.32 7.35
N GLU A 27 32.36 -9.15 7.90
CA GLU A 27 32.21 -10.60 8.01
C GLU A 27 30.99 -11.02 8.84
N LEU A 28 30.53 -10.17 9.76
CA LEU A 28 29.36 -10.43 10.60
C LEU A 28 28.03 -10.21 9.85
N LYS A 29 28.06 -9.63 8.64
CA LYS A 29 26.87 -9.37 7.81
C LYS A 29 25.74 -8.68 8.59
N CYS A 30 26.11 -7.74 9.47
CA CYS A 30 25.19 -7.05 10.37
C CYS A 30 24.21 -6.17 9.59
N ASN A 31 24.71 -5.34 8.67
CA ASN A 31 23.90 -4.53 7.75
C ASN A 31 22.79 -3.71 8.45
N GLY A 32 23.09 -3.12 9.62
CA GLY A 32 22.14 -2.31 10.39
C GLY A 32 21.18 -3.09 11.30
N LYS A 33 21.18 -4.43 11.28
CA LYS A 33 20.31 -5.27 12.12
C LYS A 33 20.51 -5.05 13.63
N CYS A 34 21.73 -4.69 14.06
CA CYS A 34 22.02 -4.38 15.46
C CYS A 34 21.18 -3.22 15.99
N HIS A 35 20.93 -2.19 15.16
CA HIS A 35 20.16 -1.02 15.54
C HIS A 35 18.67 -1.36 15.62
N LEU A 36 18.14 -2.09 14.63
CA LEU A 36 16.76 -2.58 14.66
C LEU A 36 16.47 -3.43 15.90
N ALA A 37 17.38 -4.33 16.27
CA ALA A 37 17.25 -5.17 17.46
C ALA A 37 17.22 -4.34 18.76
N LYS A 38 17.99 -3.24 18.81
CA LYS A 38 17.98 -2.32 19.97
C LYS A 38 16.63 -1.62 20.10
N ILE A 39 16.14 -1.04 19.00
CA ILE A 39 14.83 -0.36 18.96
C ILE A 39 13.70 -1.34 19.34
N ALA A 40 13.73 -2.58 18.84
CA ALA A 40 12.73 -3.58 19.16
C ALA A 40 12.69 -3.89 20.67
N LYS A 41 13.84 -3.99 21.34
CA LYS A 41 13.93 -4.19 22.79
C LYS A 41 13.43 -3.00 23.59
N GLU A 42 13.71 -1.77 23.14
CA GLU A 42 13.22 -0.55 23.78
C GLU A 42 11.69 -0.47 23.67
N ASN A 43 11.12 -0.78 22.50
CA ASN A 43 9.68 -0.80 22.30
C ASN A 43 8.98 -1.91 23.10
N GLN A 44 9.61 -3.06 23.31
CA GLN A 44 9.05 -4.10 24.19
C GLN A 44 8.97 -3.64 25.65
N LYS A 45 9.91 -2.81 26.11
CA LYS A 45 9.86 -2.23 27.46
C LYS A 45 8.77 -1.17 27.58
N GLU A 46 8.58 -0.34 26.56
CA GLU A 46 7.50 0.66 26.51
C GLU A 46 6.09 0.04 26.33
N ASN A 47 5.96 -1.02 25.52
CA ASN A 47 4.66 -1.68 25.27
C ASN A 47 4.14 -2.49 26.46
N ALA A 48 4.97 -2.77 27.47
CA ALA A 48 4.47 -3.32 28.73
C ALA A 48 3.48 -2.35 29.43
N GLU A 49 3.50 -1.06 29.07
CA GLU A 49 2.66 -0.03 29.68
C GLU A 49 1.52 0.48 28.77
N LYS A 50 1.54 0.21 27.46
CA LYS A 50 0.52 0.73 26.52
C LYS A 50 0.17 -0.27 25.43
N GLN A 51 -0.86 -1.06 25.68
CA GLN A 51 -1.49 -1.89 24.66
C GLN A 51 -2.31 -0.99 23.72
N PHE A 52 -1.71 -0.57 22.61
CA PHE A 52 -2.45 0.11 21.53
C PHE A 52 -3.27 -0.93 20.76
N PHE A 53 -4.58 -0.91 20.96
CA PHE A 53 -5.53 -1.56 20.07
C PHE A 53 -5.67 -0.68 18.83
N LEU A 54 -5.18 -1.15 17.69
CA LEU A 54 -5.48 -0.51 16.40
C LEU A 54 -6.82 -1.08 15.93
N ASP A 55 -7.90 -0.36 16.16
CA ASP A 55 -9.19 -0.68 15.54
C ASP A 55 -9.11 -0.29 14.06
N ILE A 56 -8.70 -1.25 13.23
CA ILE A 56 -8.71 -1.10 11.78
C ILE A 56 -10.12 -1.45 11.30
N GLU A 57 -10.94 -0.44 11.10
CA GLU A 57 -12.23 -0.58 10.43
C GLU A 57 -12.01 -0.54 8.90
N ILE A 58 -12.16 -1.68 8.23
CA ILE A 58 -12.09 -1.76 6.78
C ILE A 58 -13.48 -1.45 6.22
N THR A 59 -13.71 -0.19 5.84
CA THR A 59 -15.01 0.26 5.30
C THR A 59 -15.31 -0.28 3.90
N PHE A 60 -14.28 -0.62 3.11
CA PHE A 60 -14.48 -1.09 1.74
C PHE A 60 -13.32 -1.97 1.27
N PHE A 61 -13.64 -3.16 0.74
CA PHE A 61 -12.71 -4.10 0.12
C PHE A 61 -13.28 -4.53 -1.24
N GLN A 62 -12.61 -4.16 -2.33
CA GLN A 62 -12.97 -4.62 -3.68
C GLN A 62 -11.89 -5.57 -4.20
N ASN A 63 -12.29 -6.82 -4.45
CA ASN A 63 -11.46 -7.77 -5.16
C ASN A 63 -11.43 -7.37 -6.64
N ILE A 64 -10.32 -6.82 -7.11
CA ILE A 64 -10.12 -6.58 -8.54
C ILE A 64 -9.56 -7.86 -9.13
N GLU A 65 -10.45 -8.74 -9.58
CA GLU A 65 -10.08 -9.86 -10.45
C GLU A 65 -9.45 -9.26 -11.71
N LYS A 66 -8.12 -9.38 -11.85
CA LYS A 66 -7.41 -8.93 -13.05
C LYS A 66 -7.76 -9.86 -14.21
N THR A 67 -8.87 -9.60 -14.87
CA THR A 67 -9.14 -10.18 -16.19
C THR A 67 -8.20 -9.51 -17.20
N PHE A 68 -7.04 -10.12 -17.41
CA PHE A 68 -6.16 -9.78 -18.52
C PHE A 68 -6.84 -10.24 -19.81
N ALA A 69 -7.62 -9.37 -20.43
CA ALA A 69 -8.05 -9.59 -21.81
C ALA A 69 -6.80 -9.49 -22.70
N PHE A 70 -6.33 -10.63 -23.21
CA PHE A 70 -5.31 -10.66 -24.25
C PHE A 70 -5.90 -9.99 -25.50
N PHE A 71 -5.59 -8.72 -25.71
CA PHE A 71 -5.85 -8.05 -26.97
C PHE A 71 -5.08 -8.78 -28.05
N ASN A 72 -5.78 -9.51 -28.92
CA ASN A 72 -5.19 -10.13 -30.09
C ASN A 72 -5.21 -9.09 -31.23
N PRO A 73 -4.07 -8.44 -31.55
CA PRO A 73 -4.05 -7.31 -32.50
C PRO A 73 -4.40 -7.76 -33.93
N TYR A 74 -4.37 -9.07 -34.21
CA TYR A 74 -4.64 -9.62 -35.53
C TYR A 74 -6.12 -9.51 -35.95
N LEU A 75 -7.06 -9.38 -35.00
CA LEU A 75 -8.50 -9.27 -35.31
C LEU A 75 -8.95 -7.84 -35.65
N ILE A 76 -8.09 -6.83 -35.51
CA ILE A 76 -8.45 -5.42 -35.77
C ILE A 76 -8.36 -5.08 -37.27
N LEU A 77 -7.71 -5.90 -38.09
CA LEU A 77 -7.58 -5.66 -39.52
C LEU A 77 -8.73 -6.29 -40.34
N LYS A 78 -9.99 -6.03 -39.98
CA LYS A 78 -11.17 -6.27 -40.85
C LYS A 78 -12.48 -5.75 -40.23
N LYS A 79 -12.58 -4.44 -40.00
CA LYS A 79 -13.90 -3.77 -40.05
C LYS A 79 -13.73 -2.31 -40.46
N THR A 80 -13.93 -2.07 -41.74
CA THR A 80 -14.04 -0.76 -42.35
C THR A 80 -15.47 -0.20 -42.19
N PHE A 81 -15.55 1.13 -42.08
CA PHE A 81 -16.68 2.04 -42.30
C PHE A 81 -17.65 2.35 -41.13
N TRP A 82 -17.75 3.66 -40.89
CA TRP A 82 -18.66 4.47 -40.04
C TRP A 82 -18.22 4.74 -38.59
N ASN A 83 -17.52 5.87 -38.44
CA ASN A 83 -17.33 6.57 -37.18
C ASN A 83 -18.63 7.27 -36.78
N CYS A 84 -19.17 6.91 -35.61
CA CYS A 84 -19.89 7.85 -34.75
C CYS A 84 -19.60 7.43 -33.31
N PRO A 85 -18.73 8.12 -32.56
CA PRO A 85 -18.58 7.84 -31.14
C PRO A 85 -19.74 8.50 -30.41
N ASP A 86 -20.76 7.72 -30.07
CA ASP A 86 -21.77 8.18 -29.13
C ASP A 86 -21.13 8.22 -27.74
N LEU A 87 -20.61 9.40 -27.41
CA LEU A 87 -19.82 9.68 -26.20
C LEU A 87 -20.78 10.03 -25.06
N TYR A 88 -21.73 9.16 -24.76
CA TYR A 88 -22.61 9.33 -23.60
C TYR A 88 -23.21 8.00 -23.12
N SER A 89 -22.67 7.49 -22.02
CA SER A 89 -23.48 6.79 -21.02
C SER A 89 -23.03 7.24 -19.65
N LEU A 90 -23.27 8.52 -19.36
CA LEU A 90 -23.35 9.01 -18.00
C LEU A 90 -24.82 9.01 -17.58
N THR A 91 -25.32 7.84 -17.25
CA THR A 91 -26.63 7.63 -16.60
C THR A 91 -26.50 6.28 -15.90
N THR A 92 -26.13 6.22 -14.63
CA THR A 92 -26.98 6.62 -13.50
C THR A 92 -26.13 7.08 -12.31
N LEU A 93 -25.88 8.39 -12.19
CA LEU A 93 -25.71 9.04 -10.88
C LEU A 93 -27.10 9.35 -10.30
N THR A 94 -27.96 8.34 -10.28
CA THR A 94 -29.27 8.35 -9.63
C THR A 94 -29.14 7.31 -8.51
N GLU A 95 -29.15 7.64 -7.24
CA GLU A 95 -29.45 8.86 -6.52
C GLU A 95 -28.45 8.89 -5.36
N LEU A 96 -27.96 10.07 -4.99
CA LEU A 96 -27.30 10.22 -3.70
C LEU A 96 -28.35 9.82 -2.65
N ASP A 97 -28.22 8.63 -2.07
CA ASP A 97 -29.08 8.14 -1.00
C ASP A 97 -29.17 9.20 0.10
N HIS A 98 -30.23 10.01 0.08
CA HIS A 98 -30.52 10.90 1.17
C HIS A 98 -31.14 10.07 2.29
N PRO A 99 -30.70 10.23 3.55
CA PRO A 99 -31.28 9.50 4.65
C PRO A 99 -32.79 9.84 4.77
N PRO A 100 -33.62 8.90 5.25
CA PRO A 100 -35.05 9.12 5.37
C PRO A 100 -35.32 10.36 6.22
N GLN A 101 -36.16 11.26 5.70
CA GLN A 101 -36.58 12.43 6.46
C GLN A 101 -37.57 11.98 7.53
N PHE A 102 -37.18 12.15 8.80
CA PHE A 102 -38.06 11.93 9.94
C PHE A 102 -39.28 12.85 9.84
N SER A 103 -40.49 12.26 9.83
CA SER A 103 -41.73 12.99 10.08
C SER A 103 -42.12 12.85 11.56
N PHE A 104 -42.48 13.97 12.20
CA PHE A 104 -43.06 14.05 13.54
C PHE A 104 -44.42 13.36 13.63
#